data_AF-A0A958EE14-F1
#
_entry.id   AF-A0A958EE14-F1
#
_cell.length_a   1.000
_cell.length_b   1.000
_cell.length_c   1.000
_cell.angle_alpha   90.00
_cell.angle_beta   90.00
_cell.angle_gamma   90.00
#
_symmetry.space_group_name_H-M   'P 1'
#
loop_
_entity.id
_entity.type
_entity.pdbx_description
1 polymer ?
#
loop_
_entity_poly.entity_id
_entity_poly.type
_entity_poly.pdbx_seq_one_letter_code
_entity_poly.pdbx_strand_id
1 'polypeptide(L)'
;QIQGVYQNLGTQMNDLLESLVQPFQKTTELLTRYANGDLEQEMADLPDKQQRLSRAMNLIRRNLLHLASESQILAHRAQQGELAHGGREIDLAGSYGDILRGFHHTFHAFSEPLQETLAVLKKMADGDLTVAISGDYLGEYKELKGAVNTALQGIAAAMKEIVSVGEAVGTGNIQLNQASMDLFSGAQRQGKELRTVLSAISDLTQRSSNNLDTSLTVRQLSAGASREAEGGRQQIADMLNSMEAIKKSSQEVYRIIGVIDDIAFQTNLLALNAAVEAARAGLHGKGFAVVAEEVRNLAQRSAQAARETSNLINGALENIGEGTEKAGLTARRFEGIAETIYKVDNMIAGIAENVEAQTSRLQAIDAAVKNIETVTKTNTRMSQETARSSEELSEHSRELLKNLSRFKMQNGRAPAKETPAQASDIAW
;
A
#
# COMPACT_ATOMS: atom_id res chain seq x y z
N GLN A 1 -42.58 92.42 105.79
CA GLN A 1 -43.27 91.29 105.12
C GLN A 1 -43.26 91.36 103.59
N ILE A 2 -43.05 92.52 102.94
CA ILE A 2 -43.06 92.62 101.45
C ILE A 2 -41.75 92.12 100.79
N GLN A 3 -40.61 92.14 101.50
CA GLN A 3 -39.30 91.77 100.93
C GLN A 3 -39.10 90.25 100.71
N GLY A 4 -39.83 89.39 101.43
CA GLY A 4 -39.74 87.92 101.29
C GLY A 4 -40.60 87.34 100.15
N VAL A 5 -41.68 88.03 99.75
CA VAL A 5 -42.58 87.56 98.68
C VAL A 5 -41.94 87.77 97.30
N TYR A 6 -41.27 88.90 97.07
CA TYR A 6 -40.55 89.16 95.82
C TYR A 6 -39.29 88.31 95.66
N GLN A 7 -38.58 87.99 96.75
CA GLN A 7 -37.49 86.99 96.69
C GLN A 7 -38.03 85.60 96.34
N ASN A 8 -39.12 85.15 96.97
CA ASN A 8 -39.70 83.83 96.68
C ASN A 8 -40.25 83.74 95.23
N LEU A 9 -40.84 84.82 94.71
CA LEU A 9 -41.26 84.91 93.31
C LEU A 9 -40.06 84.88 92.36
N GLY A 10 -38.96 85.56 92.70
CA GLY A 10 -37.71 85.53 91.92
C GLY A 10 -37.06 84.15 91.89
N THR A 11 -37.02 83.45 93.04
CA THR A 11 -36.51 82.06 93.10
C THR A 11 -37.41 81.11 92.31
N GLN A 12 -38.73 81.17 92.49
CA GLN A 12 -39.67 80.34 91.72
C GLN A 12 -39.61 80.59 90.21
N MET A 13 -39.42 81.85 89.79
CA MET A 13 -39.30 82.19 88.37
C MET A 13 -37.95 81.74 87.79
N ASN A 14 -36.86 81.82 88.56
CA ASN A 14 -35.57 81.25 88.18
C ASN A 14 -35.61 79.73 88.11
N ASP A 15 -36.22 79.05 89.08
CA ASP A 15 -36.38 77.59 89.08
C ASP A 15 -37.24 77.12 87.89
N LEU A 16 -38.26 77.89 87.52
CA LEU A 16 -39.11 77.62 86.35
C LEU A 16 -38.36 77.86 85.03
N LEU A 17 -37.58 78.95 84.93
CA LEU A 17 -36.72 79.21 83.78
C LEU A 17 -35.63 78.14 83.65
N GLU A 18 -35.00 77.73 84.75
CA GLU A 18 -33.98 76.68 84.77
C GLU A 18 -34.58 75.32 84.40
N SER A 19 -35.78 75.00 84.89
CA SER A 19 -36.56 73.81 84.50
C SER A 19 -36.96 73.78 83.02
N LEU A 20 -37.06 74.95 82.37
CA LEU A 20 -37.32 75.05 80.93
C LEU A 20 -36.04 75.03 80.10
N VAL A 21 -34.97 75.69 80.54
CA VAL A 21 -33.72 75.87 79.79
C VAL A 21 -32.83 74.61 79.81
N GLN A 22 -32.72 73.93 80.96
CA GLN A 22 -31.86 72.75 81.14
C GLN A 22 -32.17 71.62 80.13
N PRO A 23 -33.44 71.23 79.88
CA PRO A 23 -33.81 70.29 78.83
C PRO A 23 -33.31 70.68 77.43
N PHE A 24 -33.47 71.94 77.02
CA PHE A 24 -33.06 72.39 75.69
C PHE A 24 -31.54 72.42 75.54
N GLN A 25 -30.79 72.82 76.58
CA GLN A 25 -29.34 72.75 76.58
C GLN A 25 -28.87 71.30 76.42
N LYS A 26 -29.44 70.37 77.20
CA LYS A 26 -29.11 68.94 77.14
C LYS A 26 -29.50 68.30 75.81
N THR A 27 -30.64 68.67 75.23
CA THR A 27 -31.04 68.23 73.89
C THR A 27 -30.10 68.77 72.82
N THR A 28 -29.65 70.03 72.93
CA THR A 28 -28.69 70.62 71.98
C THR A 28 -27.32 69.96 72.09
N GLU A 29 -26.87 69.66 73.31
CA GLU A 29 -25.65 68.91 73.57
C GLU A 29 -25.71 67.50 72.96
N LEU A 30 -26.77 66.74 73.25
CA LEU A 30 -26.96 65.40 72.70
C LEU A 30 -27.16 65.42 71.17
N LEU A 31 -27.87 66.40 70.61
CA LEU A 31 -27.99 66.57 69.16
C LEU A 31 -26.62 66.84 68.53
N THR A 32 -25.79 67.66 69.15
CA THR A 32 -24.43 67.96 68.66
C THR A 32 -23.57 66.69 68.68
N ARG A 33 -23.70 65.86 69.73
CA ARG A 33 -23.01 64.57 69.81
C ARG A 33 -23.51 63.57 68.77
N TYR A 34 -24.83 63.42 68.62
CA TYR A 34 -25.42 62.56 67.61
C TYR A 34 -25.02 62.99 66.20
N ALA A 35 -24.96 64.29 65.93
CA ALA A 35 -24.51 64.83 64.65
C ALA A 35 -23.03 64.53 64.35
N ASN A 36 -22.20 64.42 65.39
CA ASN A 36 -20.79 64.00 65.28
C ASN A 36 -20.62 62.47 65.27
N GLY A 37 -21.71 61.69 65.30
CA GLY A 37 -21.68 60.23 65.27
C GLY A 37 -21.50 59.55 66.63
N ASP A 38 -21.47 60.29 67.73
CA ASP A 38 -21.45 59.73 69.09
C ASP A 38 -22.89 59.47 69.57
N LEU A 39 -23.29 58.20 69.53
CA LEU A 39 -24.64 57.72 69.85
C LEU A 39 -24.68 56.88 71.14
N GLU A 40 -23.62 56.93 71.95
CA GLU A 40 -23.48 56.09 73.15
C GLU A 40 -24.48 56.49 74.25
N GLN A 41 -24.70 57.80 74.42
CA GLN A 41 -25.52 58.32 75.50
C GLN A 41 -26.99 58.49 75.09
N GLU A 42 -27.88 58.03 75.96
CA GLU A 42 -29.32 58.21 75.82
C GLU A 42 -29.80 59.52 76.46
N MET A 43 -30.87 60.09 75.90
CA MET A 43 -31.55 61.19 76.57
C MET A 43 -32.32 60.66 77.77
N ALA A 44 -31.95 61.14 78.96
CA ALA A 44 -32.66 60.83 80.20
C ALA A 44 -34.15 61.20 80.11
N ASP A 45 -34.99 60.46 80.83
CA ASP A 45 -36.43 60.72 80.88
C ASP A 45 -36.72 62.06 81.55
N LEU A 46 -37.29 62.98 80.79
CA LEU A 46 -37.75 64.26 81.30
C LEU A 46 -39.19 64.13 81.84
N PRO A 47 -39.52 64.86 82.92
CA PRO A 47 -40.84 64.79 83.52
C PRO A 47 -41.94 65.39 82.63
N ASP A 48 -43.13 64.81 82.76
CA ASP A 48 -44.41 65.37 82.32
C ASP A 48 -44.44 65.74 80.80
N LYS A 49 -44.83 66.97 80.44
CA LYS A 49 -44.98 67.41 79.04
C LYS A 49 -43.67 67.35 78.21
N GLN A 50 -42.51 67.26 78.86
CA GLN A 50 -41.20 67.21 78.21
C GLN A 50 -40.76 65.78 77.82
N GLN A 51 -41.48 64.74 78.27
CA GLN A 51 -41.18 63.33 77.94
C GLN A 51 -41.18 63.04 76.43
N ARG A 52 -41.99 63.80 75.67
CA ARG A 52 -42.01 63.72 74.20
C ARG A 52 -40.64 64.02 73.57
N LEU A 53 -39.87 64.94 74.18
CA LEU A 53 -38.54 65.32 73.71
C LEU A 53 -37.54 64.17 73.91
N SER A 54 -37.53 63.56 75.10
CA SER A 54 -36.72 62.36 75.39
C SER A 54 -37.05 61.20 74.45
N ARG A 55 -38.34 60.93 74.20
CA ARG A 55 -38.77 59.89 73.26
C ARG A 55 -38.33 60.17 71.82
N ALA A 56 -38.48 61.41 71.35
CA ALA A 56 -38.08 61.80 69.99
C ALA A 56 -36.55 61.70 69.82
N MET A 57 -35.77 62.20 70.79
CA MET A 57 -34.31 62.11 70.77
C MET A 57 -33.81 60.67 70.82
N ASN A 58 -34.39 59.83 71.67
CA ASN A 58 -34.02 58.41 71.73
C ASN A 58 -34.48 57.64 70.48
N LEU A 59 -35.57 58.05 69.82
CA LEU A 59 -35.97 57.49 68.53
C LEU A 59 -34.96 57.85 67.42
N ILE A 60 -34.53 59.11 67.33
CA ILE A 60 -33.48 59.55 66.40
C ILE A 60 -32.21 58.73 66.63
N ARG A 61 -31.75 58.63 67.88
CA ARG A 61 -30.57 57.84 68.24
C ARG A 61 -30.69 56.38 67.83
N ARG A 62 -31.82 55.72 68.13
CA ARG A 62 -32.07 54.31 67.75
C ARG A 62 -32.04 54.12 66.24
N ASN A 63 -32.65 55.01 65.47
CA ASN A 63 -32.65 54.92 64.00
C ASN A 63 -31.24 55.12 63.43
N LEU A 64 -30.46 56.06 63.98
CA LEU A 64 -29.07 56.28 63.58
C LEU A 64 -28.17 55.09 63.95
N LEU A 65 -28.36 54.49 65.14
CA LEU A 65 -27.65 53.28 65.55
C LEU A 65 -27.98 52.09 64.66
N HIS A 66 -29.26 51.91 64.31
CA HIS A 66 -29.68 50.83 63.41
C HIS A 66 -29.07 51.01 62.01
N LEU A 67 -29.10 52.24 61.47
CA LEU A 67 -28.47 52.57 60.20
C LEU A 67 -26.95 52.27 60.22
N ALA A 68 -26.25 52.71 61.26
CA ALA A 68 -24.81 52.52 61.40
C ALA A 68 -24.44 51.04 61.52
N SER A 69 -25.14 50.30 62.37
CA SER A 69 -24.94 48.86 62.58
C SER A 69 -25.15 48.08 61.28
N GLU A 70 -26.27 48.30 60.59
CA GLU A 70 -26.60 47.54 59.39
C GLU A 70 -25.63 47.86 58.23
N SER A 71 -25.21 49.12 58.10
CA SER A 71 -24.20 49.52 57.13
C SER A 71 -22.84 48.84 57.40
N GLN A 72 -22.43 48.73 58.67
CA GLN A 72 -21.21 48.01 59.05
C GLN A 72 -21.31 46.51 58.78
N ILE A 73 -22.47 45.89 59.04
CA ILE A 73 -22.70 44.47 58.75
C ILE A 73 -22.58 44.19 57.25
N LEU A 74 -23.24 45.00 56.41
CA LEU A 74 -23.17 44.86 54.95
C LEU A 74 -21.75 45.10 54.43
N ALA A 75 -21.05 46.10 54.95
CA ALA A 75 -19.66 46.38 54.58
C ALA A 75 -18.72 45.23 54.97
N HIS A 76 -18.85 44.69 56.18
CA HIS A 76 -18.06 43.55 56.63
C HIS A 76 -18.34 42.31 55.77
N ARG A 77 -19.60 42.01 55.46
CA ARG A 77 -19.97 40.87 54.59
C ARG A 77 -19.45 41.03 53.18
N ALA A 78 -19.52 42.23 52.60
CA ALA A 78 -18.91 42.52 51.30
C ALA A 78 -17.39 42.27 51.34
N GLN A 79 -16.71 42.72 52.39
CA GLN A 79 -15.27 42.52 52.56
C GLN A 79 -14.89 41.05 52.71
N GLN A 80 -15.70 40.25 53.41
CA GLN A 80 -15.48 38.81 53.59
C GLN A 80 -15.99 37.96 52.41
N GLY A 81 -16.66 38.56 51.41
CA GLY A 81 -17.26 37.84 50.28
C GLY A 81 -18.51 37.01 50.65
N GLU A 82 -19.15 37.28 51.79
CA GLU A 82 -20.36 36.60 52.26
C GLU A 82 -21.63 37.17 51.62
N LEU A 83 -21.72 37.06 50.30
CA LEU A 83 -22.74 37.73 49.50
C LEU A 83 -24.14 37.10 49.59
N ALA A 84 -24.26 35.88 50.14
CA ALA A 84 -25.47 35.05 50.08
C ALA A 84 -26.60 35.46 51.05
N HIS A 85 -26.33 36.30 52.05
CA HIS A 85 -27.25 36.51 53.19
C HIS A 85 -27.63 37.99 53.43
N GLY A 86 -27.66 38.81 52.38
CA GLY A 86 -27.78 40.26 52.47
C GLY A 86 -29.15 40.84 52.89
N GLY A 87 -30.23 40.06 52.95
CA GLY A 87 -31.58 40.60 53.14
C GLY A 87 -32.18 40.32 54.53
N ARG A 88 -32.12 41.29 55.44
CA ARG A 88 -33.08 41.35 56.56
C ARG A 88 -34.23 42.29 56.18
N GLU A 89 -35.42 42.00 56.68
CA GLU A 89 -36.57 42.88 56.50
C GLU A 89 -36.33 44.19 57.28
N ILE A 90 -36.26 45.32 56.57
CA ILE A 90 -36.02 46.64 57.15
C ILE A 90 -37.36 47.20 57.62
N ASP A 91 -37.68 47.00 58.89
CA ASP A 91 -38.84 47.61 59.55
C ASP A 91 -38.50 49.04 60.03
N LEU A 92 -38.20 49.93 59.07
CA LEU A 92 -37.93 51.34 59.34
C LEU A 92 -38.66 52.23 58.33
N ALA A 93 -39.46 53.17 58.83
CA ALA A 93 -40.21 54.13 58.02
C ALA A 93 -39.42 55.42 57.80
N GLY A 94 -39.74 56.12 56.70
CA GLY A 94 -39.09 57.39 56.32
C GLY A 94 -37.67 57.23 55.77
N SER A 95 -36.94 58.35 55.67
CA SER A 95 -35.67 58.44 54.93
C SER A 95 -34.58 57.47 55.42
N TYR A 96 -34.54 57.14 56.72
CA TYR A 96 -33.59 56.14 57.24
C TYR A 96 -33.85 54.74 56.67
N GLY A 97 -35.12 54.37 56.50
CA GLY A 97 -35.51 53.13 55.85
C GLY A 97 -35.20 53.12 54.35
N ASP A 98 -35.38 54.26 53.68
CA ASP A 98 -35.04 54.40 52.25
C ASP A 98 -33.53 54.21 52.01
N ILE A 99 -32.69 54.77 52.89
CA ILE A 99 -31.23 54.60 52.82
C ILE A 99 -30.86 53.12 52.99
N LEU A 100 -31.40 52.45 54.02
CA LEU A 100 -31.13 51.03 54.25
C LEU A 100 -31.60 50.15 53.08
N ARG A 101 -32.79 50.43 52.52
CA ARG A 101 -33.29 49.72 51.34
C ARG A 101 -32.40 49.96 50.12
N GLY A 102 -31.89 51.19 49.94
CA GLY A 102 -30.92 51.52 48.90
C GLY A 102 -29.61 50.75 49.04
N PHE A 103 -29.04 50.67 50.24
CA PHE A 103 -27.84 49.85 50.51
C PHE A 103 -28.08 48.37 50.23
N HIS A 104 -29.21 47.83 50.67
CA HIS A 104 -29.58 46.43 50.41
C HIS A 104 -29.79 46.16 48.91
N HIS A 105 -30.49 47.06 48.21
CA HIS A 105 -30.69 46.93 46.76
C HIS A 105 -29.36 46.97 46.02
N THR A 106 -28.46 47.88 46.40
CA THR A 106 -27.09 47.95 45.85
C THR A 106 -26.33 46.66 46.12
N PHE A 107 -26.38 46.17 47.36
CA PHE A 107 -25.74 44.91 47.77
C PHE A 107 -26.23 43.72 46.92
N HIS A 108 -27.54 43.58 46.77
CA HIS A 108 -28.14 42.55 45.93
C HIS A 108 -27.76 42.71 44.46
N ALA A 109 -27.79 43.92 43.92
CA ALA A 109 -27.52 44.21 42.51
C ALA A 109 -26.11 43.80 42.06
N PHE A 110 -25.10 43.85 42.95
CA PHE A 110 -23.76 43.30 42.65
C PHE A 110 -23.58 41.85 43.09
N SER A 111 -24.28 41.40 44.15
CA SER A 111 -24.12 40.04 44.71
C SER A 111 -24.71 38.96 43.82
N GLU A 112 -25.89 39.21 43.24
CA GLU A 112 -26.60 38.25 42.39
C GLU A 112 -25.81 37.85 41.13
N PRO A 113 -25.30 38.79 40.29
CA PRO A 113 -24.46 38.44 39.14
C PRO A 113 -23.19 37.67 39.52
N LEU A 114 -22.55 38.03 40.64
CA LEU A 114 -21.34 37.34 41.11
C LEU A 114 -21.63 35.91 41.58
N GLN A 115 -22.75 35.70 42.25
CA GLN A 115 -23.17 34.36 42.69
C GLN A 115 -23.55 33.47 41.52
N GLU A 116 -24.32 33.97 40.55
CA GLU A 116 -24.66 33.20 39.34
C GLU A 116 -23.39 32.86 38.55
N THR A 117 -22.47 33.83 38.39
CA THR A 117 -21.17 33.61 37.75
C THR A 117 -20.39 32.51 38.47
N LEU A 118 -20.29 32.56 39.80
CA LEU A 118 -19.60 31.54 40.58
C LEU A 118 -20.26 30.17 40.45
N ALA A 119 -21.60 30.10 40.46
CA ALA A 119 -22.34 28.86 40.28
C ALA A 119 -22.09 28.24 38.90
N VAL A 120 -22.09 29.07 37.85
CA VAL A 120 -21.78 28.64 36.47
C VAL A 120 -20.34 28.18 36.35
N LEU A 121 -19.37 28.92 36.90
CA LEU A 121 -17.95 28.53 36.89
C LEU A 121 -17.68 27.24 37.68
N LYS A 122 -18.37 27.00 38.80
CA LYS A 122 -18.29 25.73 39.53
C LYS A 122 -18.77 24.55 38.68
N LYS A 123 -19.93 24.69 38.03
CA LYS A 123 -20.46 23.67 37.13
C LYS A 123 -19.55 23.43 35.93
N MET A 124 -18.94 24.50 35.39
CA MET A 124 -17.93 24.40 34.34
C MET A 124 -16.69 23.61 34.80
N ALA A 125 -16.21 23.84 36.03
CA ALA A 125 -15.09 23.09 36.60
C ALA A 125 -15.44 21.60 36.80
N ASP A 126 -16.69 21.29 37.12
CA ASP A 126 -17.23 19.92 37.19
C ASP A 126 -17.48 19.29 35.81
N GLY A 127 -17.20 20.03 34.72
CA GLY A 127 -17.32 19.55 33.34
C GLY A 127 -18.71 19.76 32.71
N ASP A 128 -19.62 20.49 33.35
CA ASP A 128 -20.91 20.85 32.75
C ASP A 128 -20.78 22.13 31.92
N LEU A 129 -20.67 21.98 30.60
CA LEU A 129 -20.58 23.07 29.63
C LEU A 129 -21.96 23.42 29.05
N THR A 130 -23.05 22.88 29.60
CA THR A 130 -24.42 23.15 29.15
C THR A 130 -25.07 24.34 29.85
N VAL A 131 -24.42 24.84 30.89
CA VAL A 131 -24.92 25.97 31.68
C VAL A 131 -24.49 27.30 31.08
N ALA A 132 -25.27 28.33 31.40
CA ALA A 132 -24.98 29.71 31.02
C ALA A 132 -25.51 30.64 32.12
N ILE A 133 -24.91 31.82 32.23
CA ILE A 133 -25.46 32.92 33.02
C ILE A 133 -26.72 33.41 32.30
N SER A 134 -27.85 33.33 32.99
CA SER A 134 -29.19 33.59 32.46
C SER A 134 -29.77 34.91 32.92
N GLY A 135 -29.35 35.43 34.10
CA GLY A 135 -29.86 36.66 34.70
C GLY A 135 -29.78 37.88 33.76
N ASP A 136 -30.74 38.78 33.90
CA ASP A 136 -30.82 40.01 33.10
C ASP A 136 -30.06 41.14 33.81
N TYR A 137 -28.77 41.26 33.49
CA TYR A 137 -27.88 42.23 34.09
C TYR A 137 -27.61 43.42 33.16
N LEU A 138 -27.26 44.55 33.77
CA LEU A 138 -26.99 45.82 33.08
C LEU A 138 -25.53 46.24 33.26
N GLY A 139 -25.06 47.15 32.39
CA GLY A 139 -23.70 47.69 32.44
C GLY A 139 -22.60 46.61 32.39
N GLU A 140 -21.56 46.77 33.20
CA GLU A 140 -20.41 45.87 33.25
C GLU A 140 -20.78 44.41 33.63
N TYR A 141 -21.86 44.19 34.38
CA TYR A 141 -22.33 42.83 34.70
C TYR A 141 -22.90 42.11 33.47
N LYS A 142 -23.48 42.86 32.52
CA LYS A 142 -23.88 42.31 31.22
C LYS A 142 -22.68 41.87 30.40
N GLU A 143 -21.60 42.67 30.43
CA GLU A 143 -20.34 42.33 29.78
C GLU A 143 -19.69 41.09 30.43
N LEU A 144 -19.70 41.00 31.76
CA LEU A 144 -19.27 39.80 32.49
C LEU A 144 -20.05 38.55 32.07
N LYS A 145 -21.38 38.63 32.04
CA LYS A 145 -22.26 37.57 31.51
C LYS A 145 -21.86 37.18 30.09
N GLY A 146 -21.68 38.16 29.22
CA GLY A 146 -21.29 37.96 27.83
C GLY A 146 -19.94 37.24 27.71
N ALA A 147 -18.93 37.70 28.45
CA ALA A 147 -17.58 37.13 28.45
C ALA A 147 -17.58 35.67 28.93
N VAL A 148 -18.25 35.38 30.06
CA VAL A 148 -18.33 34.01 30.61
C VAL A 148 -19.10 33.08 29.66
N ASN A 149 -20.25 33.50 29.14
CA ASN A 149 -21.02 32.69 28.22
C ASN A 149 -20.28 32.45 26.89
N THR A 150 -19.54 33.45 26.39
CA THR A 150 -18.71 33.30 25.18
C THR A 150 -17.56 32.33 25.42
N ALA A 151 -16.90 32.39 26.59
CA ALA A 151 -15.84 31.46 26.95
C ALA A 151 -16.37 30.01 27.04
N LEU A 152 -17.54 29.82 27.66
CA LEU A 152 -18.22 28.52 27.73
C LEU A 152 -18.54 27.96 26.34
N GLN A 153 -19.10 28.80 25.46
CA GLN A 153 -19.39 28.42 24.08
C GLN A 153 -18.12 28.03 23.31
N GLY A 154 -17.04 28.80 23.46
CA GLY A 154 -15.76 28.51 22.83
C GLY A 154 -15.17 27.17 23.27
N ILE A 155 -15.22 26.88 24.57
CA ILE A 155 -14.73 25.61 25.13
C ILE A 155 -15.63 24.45 24.69
N ALA A 156 -16.96 24.61 24.74
CA ALA A 156 -17.90 23.59 24.28
C ALA A 156 -17.73 23.28 22.78
N ALA A 157 -17.51 24.30 21.95
CA ALA A 157 -17.25 24.14 20.52
C ALA A 157 -15.93 23.38 20.27
N ALA A 158 -14.84 23.77 20.96
CA ALA A 158 -13.56 23.09 20.85
C ALA A 158 -13.65 21.62 21.29
N MET A 159 -14.31 21.33 22.40
CA MET A 159 -14.51 19.95 22.87
C MET A 159 -15.32 19.12 21.86
N LYS A 160 -16.36 19.69 21.26
CA LYS A 160 -17.17 19.03 20.23
C LYS A 160 -16.35 18.72 18.96
N GLU A 161 -15.50 19.65 18.55
CA GLU A 161 -14.58 19.43 17.42
C GLU A 161 -13.60 18.29 17.72
N ILE A 162 -13.00 18.26 18.91
CA ILE A 162 -12.10 17.18 19.33
C ILE A 162 -12.81 15.82 19.34
N VAL A 163 -14.05 15.75 19.84
CA VAL A 163 -14.86 14.50 19.78
C VAL A 163 -15.06 14.05 18.33
N SER A 164 -15.45 14.98 17.44
CA SER A 164 -15.65 14.66 16.03
C SER A 164 -14.37 14.16 15.35
N VAL A 165 -13.22 14.77 15.65
CA VAL A 165 -11.91 14.32 15.15
C VAL A 165 -11.55 12.95 15.71
N GLY A 166 -11.79 12.71 17.01
CA GLY A 166 -11.57 11.42 17.65
C GLY A 166 -12.35 10.28 16.98
N GLU A 167 -13.65 10.48 16.74
CA GLU A 167 -14.51 9.52 16.03
C GLU A 167 -14.04 9.26 14.59
N ALA A 168 -13.67 10.31 13.87
CA ALA A 168 -13.13 10.20 12.51
C ALA A 168 -11.81 9.42 12.48
N VAL A 169 -10.90 9.68 13.43
CA VAL A 169 -9.63 8.93 13.58
C VAL A 169 -9.92 7.46 13.92
N GLY A 170 -10.87 7.18 14.82
CA GLY A 170 -11.25 5.82 15.17
C GLY A 170 -11.76 5.03 13.96
N THR A 171 -12.65 5.64 13.16
CA THR A 171 -13.18 5.05 11.93
C THR A 171 -12.09 4.83 10.89
N GLY A 172 -11.22 5.83 10.70
CA GLY A 172 -10.08 5.76 9.78
C GLY A 172 -9.10 4.63 10.14
N ASN A 173 -8.82 4.42 11.42
CA ASN A 173 -7.94 3.34 11.87
C ASN A 173 -8.53 1.95 11.63
N ILE A 174 -9.85 1.77 11.77
CA ILE A 174 -10.51 0.49 11.43
C ILE A 174 -10.32 0.18 9.95
N GLN A 175 -10.52 1.18 9.08
CA GLN A 175 -10.31 1.03 7.63
C GLN A 175 -8.84 0.77 7.30
N LEU A 176 -7.90 1.47 7.96
CA LEU A 176 -6.47 1.29 7.76
C LEU A 176 -6.00 -0.10 8.21
N ASN A 177 -6.53 -0.60 9.32
CA ASN A 177 -6.25 -1.95 9.80
C ASN A 177 -6.75 -3.01 8.81
N GLN A 178 -7.99 -2.86 8.31
CA GLN A 178 -8.54 -3.76 7.29
C GLN A 178 -7.69 -3.76 6.01
N ALA A 179 -7.33 -2.57 5.51
CA ALA A 179 -6.47 -2.43 4.33
C ALA A 179 -5.08 -3.07 4.55
N SER A 180 -4.54 -2.96 5.76
CA SER A 180 -3.27 -3.60 6.13
C SER A 180 -3.40 -5.13 6.15
N MET A 181 -4.48 -5.68 6.69
CA MET A 181 -4.73 -7.13 6.65
C MET A 181 -4.92 -7.65 5.23
N ASP A 182 -5.62 -6.90 4.39
CA ASP A 182 -5.80 -7.24 2.98
C ASP A 182 -4.45 -7.23 2.25
N LEU A 183 -3.62 -6.21 2.49
CA LEU A 183 -2.27 -6.11 1.94
C LEU A 183 -1.37 -7.26 2.41
N PHE A 184 -1.43 -7.61 3.70
CA PHE A 184 -0.72 -8.75 4.27
C PHE A 184 -1.12 -10.07 3.59
N SER A 185 -2.42 -10.32 3.45
CA SER A 185 -2.92 -11.53 2.78
C SER A 185 -2.52 -11.57 1.29
N GLY A 186 -2.55 -10.41 0.62
CA GLY A 186 -2.13 -10.25 -0.76
C GLY A 186 -0.64 -10.53 -0.93
N ALA A 187 0.19 -9.98 -0.06
CA ALA A 187 1.63 -10.23 -0.03
C ALA A 187 1.96 -11.70 0.25
N GLN A 188 1.24 -12.37 1.16
CA GLN A 188 1.41 -13.81 1.38
C GLN A 188 1.08 -14.64 0.14
N ARG A 189 -0.05 -14.36 -0.53
CA ARG A 189 -0.41 -15.03 -1.79
C ARG A 189 0.64 -14.77 -2.86
N GLN A 190 1.08 -13.53 -3.03
CA GLN A 190 2.14 -13.17 -3.97
C GLN A 190 3.41 -13.97 -3.67
N GLY A 191 3.82 -14.08 -2.40
CA GLY A 191 4.98 -14.87 -2.00
C GLY A 191 4.86 -16.34 -2.37
N LYS A 192 3.67 -16.94 -2.27
CA LYS A 192 3.41 -18.31 -2.71
C LYS A 192 3.58 -18.45 -4.23
N GLU A 193 2.99 -17.54 -5.01
CA GLU A 193 3.10 -17.57 -6.48
C GLU A 193 4.54 -17.36 -6.94
N LEU A 194 5.32 -16.49 -6.27
CA LEU A 194 6.73 -16.29 -6.58
C LEU A 194 7.56 -17.58 -6.41
N ARG A 195 7.25 -18.43 -5.43
CA ARG A 195 7.92 -19.73 -5.28
C ARG A 195 7.63 -20.66 -6.45
N THR A 196 6.39 -20.66 -6.96
CA THR A 196 6.02 -21.41 -8.16
C THR A 196 6.81 -20.92 -9.37
N VAL A 197 6.92 -19.59 -9.54
CA VAL A 197 7.69 -18.97 -10.62
C VAL A 197 9.18 -19.31 -10.52
N LEU A 198 9.77 -19.22 -9.33
CA LEU A 198 11.18 -19.59 -9.09
C LEU A 198 11.44 -21.07 -9.42
N SER A 199 10.52 -21.97 -9.04
CA SER A 199 10.61 -23.37 -9.41
C SER A 199 10.57 -23.58 -10.93
N ALA A 200 9.66 -22.88 -11.62
CA ALA A 200 9.57 -22.93 -13.09
C ALA A 200 10.83 -22.39 -13.79
N ILE A 201 11.45 -21.34 -13.24
CA ILE A 201 12.72 -20.80 -13.75
C ILE A 201 13.85 -21.82 -13.58
N SER A 202 13.91 -22.48 -12.42
CA SER A 202 14.90 -23.54 -12.16
C SER A 202 14.73 -24.71 -13.15
N ASP A 203 13.50 -25.19 -13.36
CA ASP A 203 13.19 -26.22 -14.35
C ASP A 203 13.56 -25.78 -15.78
N LEU A 204 13.20 -24.56 -16.18
CA LEU A 204 13.58 -24.01 -17.48
C LEU A 204 15.09 -23.88 -17.66
N THR A 205 15.83 -23.54 -16.60
CA THR A 205 17.29 -23.46 -16.62
C THR A 205 17.90 -24.84 -16.83
N GLN A 206 17.40 -25.85 -16.11
CA GLN A 206 17.84 -27.23 -16.30
C GLN A 206 17.53 -27.74 -17.72
N ARG A 207 16.33 -27.46 -18.24
CA ARG A 207 15.93 -27.85 -19.60
C ARG A 207 16.76 -27.14 -20.66
N SER A 208 17.11 -25.87 -20.45
CA SER A 208 18.03 -25.14 -21.34
C SER A 208 19.41 -25.79 -21.36
N SER A 209 19.95 -26.17 -20.19
CA SER A 209 21.22 -26.92 -20.11
C SER A 209 21.15 -28.26 -20.86
N ASN A 210 20.07 -29.02 -20.69
CA ASN A 210 19.89 -30.29 -21.38
C ASN A 210 19.76 -30.11 -22.91
N ASN A 211 19.10 -29.04 -23.36
CA ASN A 211 18.99 -28.69 -24.78
C ASN A 211 20.37 -28.34 -25.38
N LEU A 212 21.24 -27.66 -24.62
CA LEU A 212 22.60 -27.38 -25.06
C LEU A 212 23.40 -28.68 -25.25
N ASP A 213 23.36 -29.57 -24.26
CA ASP A 213 24.05 -30.86 -24.32
C ASP A 213 23.54 -31.75 -25.48
N THR A 214 22.22 -31.77 -25.67
CA THR A 214 21.59 -32.45 -26.81
C THR A 214 22.06 -31.84 -28.13
N SER A 215 22.12 -30.51 -28.24
CA SER A 215 22.60 -29.82 -29.44
C SER A 215 24.06 -30.17 -29.75
N LEU A 216 24.93 -30.21 -28.73
CA LEU A 216 26.32 -30.62 -28.90
C LEU A 216 26.43 -32.09 -29.36
N THR A 217 25.62 -32.97 -28.79
CA THR A 217 25.56 -34.38 -29.19
C THR A 217 25.09 -34.54 -30.64
N VAL A 218 24.06 -33.80 -31.07
CA VAL A 218 23.57 -33.83 -32.45
C VAL A 218 24.60 -33.26 -33.43
N ARG A 219 25.36 -32.22 -33.05
CA ARG A 219 26.49 -31.73 -33.87
C ARG A 219 27.55 -32.81 -34.07
N GLN A 220 27.93 -33.51 -33.00
CA GLN A 220 28.91 -34.59 -33.09
C GLN A 220 28.42 -35.73 -34.00
N LEU A 221 27.14 -36.10 -33.90
CA LEU A 221 26.53 -37.11 -34.76
C LEU A 221 26.48 -36.64 -36.24
N SER A 222 26.12 -35.37 -36.48
CA SER A 222 26.08 -34.77 -37.81
C SER A 222 27.47 -34.75 -38.45
N ALA A 223 28.51 -34.41 -37.69
CA ALA A 223 29.89 -34.49 -38.15
C ALA A 223 30.32 -35.94 -38.49
N GLY A 224 29.82 -36.93 -37.73
CA GLY A 224 29.97 -38.35 -38.04
C GLY A 224 29.33 -38.72 -39.38
N ALA A 225 28.05 -38.42 -39.55
CA ALA A 225 27.29 -38.69 -40.77
C ALA A 225 27.89 -38.00 -42.01
N SER A 226 28.41 -36.78 -41.85
CA SER A 226 29.09 -36.05 -42.93
C SER A 226 30.34 -36.79 -43.41
N ARG A 227 31.14 -37.33 -42.48
CA ARG A 227 32.32 -38.15 -42.81
C ARG A 227 31.94 -39.46 -43.50
N GLU A 228 30.85 -40.12 -43.09
CA GLU A 228 30.36 -41.33 -43.77
C GLU A 228 29.87 -41.03 -45.19
N ALA A 229 29.12 -39.94 -45.39
CA ALA A 229 28.67 -39.52 -46.71
C ALA A 229 29.85 -39.22 -47.65
N GLU A 230 30.88 -38.54 -47.14
CA GLU A 230 32.10 -38.25 -47.89
C GLU A 230 32.90 -39.52 -48.22
N GLY A 231 33.00 -40.46 -47.26
CA GLY A 231 33.61 -41.77 -47.50
C GLY A 231 32.87 -42.59 -48.57
N GLY A 232 31.53 -42.59 -48.53
CA GLY A 232 30.69 -43.23 -49.54
C GLY A 232 30.85 -42.58 -50.93
N ARG A 233 30.91 -41.24 -50.98
CA ARG A 233 31.20 -40.49 -52.21
C ARG A 233 32.55 -40.90 -52.82
N GLN A 234 33.59 -41.03 -51.99
CA GLN A 234 34.92 -41.44 -52.43
C GLN A 234 34.92 -42.88 -52.98
N GLN A 235 34.27 -43.83 -52.30
CA GLN A 235 34.17 -45.22 -52.78
C GLN A 235 33.46 -45.33 -54.12
N ILE A 236 32.41 -44.53 -54.36
CA ILE A 236 31.74 -44.49 -55.66
C ILE A 236 32.64 -43.88 -56.73
N ALA A 237 33.46 -42.87 -56.40
CA ALA A 237 34.43 -42.32 -57.33
C ALA A 237 35.48 -43.36 -57.74
N ASP A 238 35.98 -44.16 -56.79
CA ASP A 238 36.93 -45.25 -57.08
C ASP A 238 36.28 -46.36 -57.93
N MET A 239 35.00 -46.66 -57.68
CA MET A 239 34.22 -47.61 -58.48
C MET A 239 34.00 -47.10 -59.92
N LEU A 240 33.70 -45.81 -60.11
CA LEU A 240 33.56 -45.19 -61.43
C LEU A 240 34.88 -45.26 -62.22
N ASN A 241 36.02 -45.00 -61.57
CA ASN A 241 37.34 -45.17 -62.17
C ASN A 241 37.59 -46.63 -62.60
N SER A 242 37.18 -47.59 -61.78
CA SER A 242 37.29 -49.01 -62.09
C SER A 242 36.38 -49.42 -63.26
N MET A 243 35.15 -48.90 -63.31
CA MET A 243 34.22 -49.13 -64.43
C MET A 243 34.74 -48.57 -65.74
N GLU A 244 35.37 -47.39 -65.73
CA GLU A 244 36.00 -46.82 -66.91
C GLU A 244 37.20 -47.66 -67.39
N ALA A 245 38.00 -48.18 -66.45
CA ALA A 245 39.09 -49.11 -66.78
C ALA A 245 38.57 -50.43 -67.38
N ILE A 246 37.50 -51.00 -66.81
CA ILE A 246 36.85 -52.22 -67.35
C ILE A 246 36.29 -51.93 -68.74
N LYS A 247 35.59 -50.80 -68.94
CA LYS A 247 35.05 -50.38 -70.23
C LYS A 247 36.14 -50.30 -71.29
N LYS A 248 37.27 -49.66 -70.98
CA LYS A 248 38.43 -49.55 -71.87
C LYS A 248 39.00 -50.93 -72.23
N SER A 249 39.18 -51.80 -71.23
CA SER A 249 39.63 -53.18 -71.43
C SER A 249 38.68 -53.98 -72.32
N SER A 250 37.37 -53.90 -72.08
CA SER A 250 36.35 -54.56 -72.92
C SER A 250 36.34 -54.04 -74.36
N GLN A 251 36.57 -52.76 -74.58
CA GLN A 251 36.72 -52.19 -75.93
C GLN A 251 37.97 -52.69 -76.65
N GLU A 252 39.08 -52.89 -75.93
CA GLU A 252 40.29 -53.49 -76.49
C GLU A 252 40.04 -54.96 -76.87
N VAL A 253 39.39 -55.74 -76.01
CA VAL A 253 39.00 -57.13 -76.34
C VAL A 253 38.06 -57.15 -77.54
N TYR A 254 37.08 -56.26 -77.62
CA TYR A 254 36.18 -56.14 -78.78
C TYR A 254 36.96 -55.93 -80.08
N ARG A 255 37.95 -55.04 -80.09
CA ARG A 255 38.85 -54.84 -81.24
C ARG A 255 39.64 -56.10 -81.60
N ILE A 256 40.18 -56.81 -80.60
CA ILE A 256 40.94 -58.04 -80.82
C ILE A 256 40.05 -59.11 -81.47
N ILE A 257 38.83 -59.30 -80.98
CA ILE A 257 37.88 -60.27 -81.58
C ILE A 257 37.53 -59.87 -83.02
N GLY A 258 37.40 -58.57 -83.32
CA GLY A 258 37.24 -58.08 -84.69
C GLY A 258 38.39 -58.52 -85.61
N VAL A 259 39.64 -58.38 -85.17
CA VAL A 259 40.80 -58.87 -85.92
C VAL A 259 40.77 -60.40 -86.08
N ILE A 260 40.27 -61.15 -85.10
CA ILE A 260 40.12 -62.61 -85.21
C ILE A 260 39.07 -62.98 -86.27
N ASP A 261 37.94 -62.28 -86.35
CA ASP A 261 36.94 -62.48 -87.41
C ASP A 261 37.53 -62.17 -88.80
N ASP A 262 38.34 -61.11 -88.91
CA ASP A 262 39.05 -60.76 -90.14
C ASP A 262 40.06 -61.86 -90.55
N ILE A 263 40.84 -62.39 -89.60
CA ILE A 263 41.78 -63.50 -89.84
C ILE A 263 41.03 -64.75 -90.28
N ALA A 264 39.91 -65.07 -89.62
CA ALA A 264 39.07 -66.20 -89.98
C ALA A 264 38.51 -66.05 -91.41
N PHE A 265 38.08 -64.84 -91.79
CA PHE A 265 37.64 -64.54 -93.15
C PHE A 265 38.77 -64.69 -94.19
N GLN A 266 39.96 -64.14 -93.91
CA GLN A 266 41.13 -64.31 -94.78
C GLN A 266 41.53 -65.79 -94.92
N THR A 267 41.49 -66.55 -93.83
CA THR A 267 41.80 -68.00 -93.82
C THR A 267 40.79 -68.78 -94.65
N ASN A 268 39.50 -68.42 -94.57
CA ASN A 268 38.44 -69.00 -95.39
C ASN A 268 38.65 -68.74 -96.89
N LEU A 269 39.10 -67.53 -97.28
CA LEU A 269 39.44 -67.21 -98.67
C LEU A 269 40.69 -67.96 -99.15
N LEU A 270 41.73 -68.06 -98.33
CA LEU A 270 42.94 -68.83 -98.64
C LEU A 270 42.61 -70.32 -98.83
N ALA A 271 41.77 -70.89 -97.97
CA ALA A 271 41.31 -72.27 -98.06
C ALA A 271 40.48 -72.50 -99.33
N LEU A 272 39.62 -71.55 -99.71
CA LEU A 272 38.88 -71.60 -100.97
C LEU A 272 39.83 -71.61 -102.18
N ASN A 273 40.83 -70.72 -102.20
CA ASN A 273 41.83 -70.67 -103.26
C ASN A 273 42.64 -71.99 -103.33
N ALA A 274 43.01 -72.54 -102.18
CA ALA A 274 43.70 -73.83 -102.09
C ALA A 274 42.83 -75.00 -102.60
N ALA A 275 41.53 -75.01 -102.29
CA ALA A 275 40.59 -76.01 -102.79
C ALA A 275 40.42 -75.93 -104.32
N VAL A 276 40.38 -74.71 -104.88
CA VAL A 276 40.35 -74.47 -106.33
C VAL A 276 41.62 -74.99 -107.01
N GLU A 277 42.80 -74.70 -106.46
CA GLU A 277 44.07 -75.15 -107.04
C GLU A 277 44.26 -76.67 -106.88
N ALA A 278 43.76 -77.27 -105.79
CA ALA A 278 43.70 -78.72 -105.60
C ALA A 278 42.78 -79.41 -106.62
N ALA A 279 41.62 -78.80 -106.95
CA ALA A 279 40.74 -79.28 -108.01
C ALA A 279 41.42 -79.18 -109.39
N ARG A 280 42.21 -78.12 -109.61
CA ARG A 280 42.99 -77.90 -110.85
C ARG A 280 44.10 -78.92 -111.05
N ALA A 281 44.71 -79.42 -109.98
CA ALA A 281 45.76 -80.45 -110.00
C ALA A 281 45.24 -81.89 -110.21
N GLY A 282 43.92 -82.10 -110.34
CA GLY A 282 43.32 -83.38 -110.71
C GLY A 282 43.59 -84.52 -109.71
N LEU A 283 44.10 -85.67 -110.18
CA LEU A 283 44.33 -86.86 -109.34
C LEU A 283 45.37 -86.65 -108.23
N HIS A 284 46.35 -85.74 -108.44
CA HIS A 284 47.41 -85.45 -107.47
C HIS A 284 46.98 -84.46 -106.37
N GLY A 285 45.89 -83.73 -106.57
CA GLY A 285 45.38 -82.73 -105.62
C GLY A 285 44.36 -83.24 -104.60
N LYS A 286 43.90 -84.50 -104.71
CA LYS A 286 42.81 -85.05 -103.87
C LYS A 286 43.07 -84.96 -102.36
N GLY A 287 44.30 -85.22 -101.91
CA GLY A 287 44.66 -85.08 -100.49
C GLY A 287 44.69 -83.63 -100.00
N PHE A 288 45.16 -82.71 -100.86
CA PHE A 288 45.17 -81.27 -100.59
C PHE A 288 43.76 -80.67 -100.57
N ALA A 289 42.84 -81.16 -101.42
CA ALA A 289 41.45 -80.71 -101.44
C ALA A 289 40.73 -80.98 -100.11
N VAL A 290 40.95 -82.15 -99.50
CA VAL A 290 40.37 -82.49 -98.19
C VAL A 290 40.91 -81.58 -97.08
N VAL A 291 42.21 -81.31 -97.07
CA VAL A 291 42.82 -80.39 -96.09
C VAL A 291 42.28 -78.96 -96.29
N ALA A 292 42.14 -78.50 -97.53
CA ALA A 292 41.57 -77.19 -97.84
C ALA A 292 40.10 -77.06 -97.39
N GLU A 293 39.28 -78.09 -97.58
CA GLU A 293 37.91 -78.14 -97.07
C GLU A 293 37.86 -78.08 -95.54
N GLU A 294 38.74 -78.81 -94.85
CA GLU A 294 38.81 -78.83 -93.39
C GLU A 294 39.27 -77.48 -92.81
N VAL A 295 40.29 -76.86 -93.42
CA VAL A 295 40.74 -75.50 -93.05
C VAL A 295 39.62 -74.48 -93.29
N ARG A 296 38.86 -74.62 -94.37
CA ARG A 296 37.71 -73.74 -94.66
C ARG A 296 36.64 -73.89 -93.59
N ASN A 297 36.30 -75.11 -93.21
CA ASN A 297 35.30 -75.39 -92.18
C ASN A 297 35.74 -74.86 -90.81
N LEU A 298 37.02 -75.05 -90.45
CA LEU A 298 37.61 -74.47 -89.24
C LEU A 298 37.55 -72.93 -89.24
N ALA A 299 37.88 -72.30 -90.37
CA ALA A 299 37.80 -70.84 -90.52
C ALA A 299 36.36 -70.32 -90.37
N GLN A 300 35.36 -71.00 -90.95
CA GLN A 300 33.95 -70.64 -90.76
C GLN A 300 33.52 -70.77 -89.29
N ARG A 301 33.94 -71.84 -88.59
CA ARG A 301 33.67 -72.02 -87.16
C ARG A 301 34.35 -70.95 -86.30
N SER A 302 35.59 -70.57 -86.62
CA SER A 302 36.29 -69.48 -85.93
C SER A 302 35.60 -68.13 -86.12
N ALA A 303 35.16 -67.81 -87.34
CA ALA A 303 34.40 -66.58 -87.62
C ALA A 303 33.08 -66.54 -86.83
N GLN A 304 32.35 -67.67 -86.79
CA GLN A 304 31.12 -67.76 -85.99
C GLN A 304 31.40 -67.54 -84.49
N ALA A 305 32.39 -68.22 -83.93
CA ALA A 305 32.76 -68.06 -82.53
C ALA A 305 33.23 -66.63 -82.19
N ALA A 306 33.95 -65.98 -83.12
CA ALA A 306 34.36 -64.59 -82.98
C ALA A 306 33.13 -63.66 -82.92
N ARG A 307 32.14 -63.82 -83.81
CA ARG A 307 30.91 -63.01 -83.78
C ARG A 307 30.08 -63.23 -82.52
N GLU A 308 29.94 -64.48 -82.07
CA GLU A 308 29.26 -64.80 -80.80
C GLU A 308 29.97 -64.12 -79.61
N THR A 309 31.30 -64.14 -79.60
CA THR A 309 32.10 -63.46 -78.56
C THR A 309 31.96 -61.93 -78.63
N SER A 310 31.98 -61.34 -79.82
CA SER A 310 31.74 -59.91 -80.02
C SER A 310 30.37 -59.47 -79.50
N ASN A 311 29.33 -60.28 -79.72
CA ASN A 311 28.00 -60.00 -79.20
C ASN A 311 27.97 -60.02 -77.66
N LEU A 312 28.64 -60.99 -77.02
CA LEU A 312 28.78 -61.04 -75.57
C LEU A 312 29.54 -59.83 -75.01
N ILE A 313 30.62 -59.40 -75.68
CA ILE A 313 31.39 -58.22 -75.27
C ILE A 313 30.57 -56.94 -75.41
N ASN A 314 29.79 -56.80 -76.49
CA ASN A 314 28.87 -55.67 -76.64
C ASN A 314 27.83 -55.62 -75.52
N GLY A 315 27.23 -56.76 -75.18
CA GLY A 315 26.32 -56.84 -74.02
C GLY A 315 27.00 -56.48 -72.69
N ALA A 316 28.26 -56.87 -72.51
CA ALA A 316 29.05 -56.47 -71.34
C ALA A 316 29.30 -54.95 -71.32
N LEU A 317 29.63 -54.33 -72.47
CA LEU A 317 29.82 -52.88 -72.60
C LEU A 317 28.54 -52.09 -72.28
N GLU A 318 27.38 -52.60 -72.70
CA GLU A 318 26.07 -52.02 -72.36
C GLU A 318 25.80 -52.08 -70.85
N ASN A 319 26.01 -53.25 -70.23
CA ASN A 319 25.88 -53.44 -68.78
C ASN A 319 26.83 -52.53 -67.96
N ILE A 320 28.07 -52.34 -68.43
CA ILE A 320 29.03 -51.41 -67.80
C ILE A 320 28.53 -49.97 -67.92
N GLY A 321 27.95 -49.59 -69.06
CA GLY A 321 27.33 -48.29 -69.27
C GLY A 321 26.21 -48.01 -68.25
N GLU A 322 25.26 -48.93 -68.12
CA GLU A 322 24.20 -48.83 -67.11
C GLU A 322 24.75 -48.76 -65.67
N GLY A 323 25.77 -49.58 -65.37
CA GLY A 323 26.42 -49.58 -64.06
C GLY A 323 27.08 -48.25 -63.73
N THR A 324 27.73 -47.63 -64.72
CA THR A 324 28.37 -46.32 -64.60
C THR A 324 27.33 -45.22 -64.36
N GLU A 325 26.19 -45.27 -65.06
CA GLU A 325 25.10 -44.31 -64.87
C GLU A 325 24.50 -44.42 -63.46
N LYS A 326 24.17 -45.64 -63.02
CA LYS A 326 23.63 -45.91 -61.67
C LYS A 326 24.62 -45.46 -60.58
N ALA A 327 25.90 -45.73 -60.76
CA ALA A 327 26.96 -45.27 -59.87
C ALA A 327 27.03 -43.72 -59.81
N GLY A 328 26.97 -43.05 -60.95
CA GLY A 328 26.95 -41.59 -61.02
C GLY A 328 25.72 -40.96 -60.34
N LEU A 329 24.55 -41.61 -60.43
CA LEU A 329 23.37 -41.22 -59.66
C LEU A 329 23.61 -41.37 -58.16
N THR A 330 24.20 -42.47 -57.71
CA THR A 330 24.55 -42.69 -56.31
C THR A 330 25.54 -41.65 -55.78
N ALA A 331 26.55 -41.25 -56.58
CA ALA A 331 27.49 -40.18 -56.23
C ALA A 331 26.76 -38.86 -55.93
N ARG A 332 25.84 -38.45 -56.81
CA ARG A 332 25.01 -37.25 -56.62
C ARG A 332 24.11 -37.34 -55.37
N ARG A 333 23.65 -38.55 -55.01
CA ARG A 333 22.88 -38.75 -53.77
C ARG A 333 23.72 -38.50 -52.53
N PHE A 334 24.98 -38.95 -52.50
CA PHE A 334 25.89 -38.65 -51.39
C PHE A 334 26.18 -37.15 -51.26
N GLU A 335 26.31 -36.42 -52.38
CA GLU A 335 26.46 -34.96 -52.38
C GLU A 335 25.24 -34.25 -51.76
N GLY A 336 24.02 -34.66 -52.15
CA GLY A 336 22.79 -34.13 -51.53
C GLY A 336 22.63 -34.47 -50.05
N ILE A 337 23.11 -35.64 -49.61
CA ILE A 337 23.15 -36.00 -48.18
C ILE A 337 24.12 -35.06 -47.43
N ALA A 338 25.32 -34.82 -47.95
CA ALA A 338 26.29 -33.92 -47.34
C ALA A 338 25.74 -32.48 -47.21
N GLU A 339 25.07 -31.98 -48.25
CA GLU A 339 24.42 -30.65 -48.22
C GLU A 339 23.32 -30.59 -47.14
N THR A 340 22.53 -31.66 -47.00
CA THR A 340 21.47 -31.73 -45.99
C THR A 340 22.05 -31.76 -44.58
N ILE A 341 23.13 -32.51 -44.35
CA ILE A 341 23.84 -32.55 -43.06
C ILE A 341 24.42 -31.18 -42.71
N TYR A 342 24.96 -30.45 -43.69
CA TYR A 342 25.43 -29.08 -43.49
C TYR A 342 24.31 -28.13 -43.03
N LYS A 343 23.11 -28.25 -43.62
CA LYS A 343 21.94 -27.47 -43.17
C LYS A 343 21.55 -27.81 -41.73
N VAL A 344 21.60 -29.10 -41.35
CA VAL A 344 21.34 -29.54 -39.97
C VAL A 344 22.36 -28.95 -39.00
N ASP A 345 23.67 -28.99 -39.31
CA ASP A 345 24.72 -28.42 -38.45
C ASP A 345 24.51 -26.92 -38.18
N ASN A 346 24.18 -26.15 -39.21
CA ASN A 346 23.85 -24.72 -39.07
C ASN A 346 22.61 -24.48 -38.20
N MET A 347 21.56 -25.29 -38.35
CA MET A 347 20.37 -25.17 -37.50
C MET A 347 20.68 -25.46 -36.03
N ILE A 348 21.51 -26.47 -35.76
CA ILE A 348 21.91 -26.82 -34.39
C ILE A 348 22.81 -25.73 -33.78
N ALA A 349 23.69 -25.11 -34.58
CA ALA A 349 24.46 -23.94 -34.14
C ALA A 349 23.53 -22.78 -33.71
N GLY A 350 22.49 -22.50 -34.49
CA GLY A 350 21.47 -21.51 -34.13
C GLY A 350 20.67 -21.89 -32.87
N ILE A 351 20.39 -23.18 -32.64
CA ILE A 351 19.75 -23.64 -31.40
C ILE A 351 20.66 -23.39 -30.19
N ALA A 352 21.96 -23.72 -30.29
CA ALA A 352 22.91 -23.51 -29.21
C ALA A 352 23.03 -22.03 -28.82
N GLU A 353 23.13 -21.13 -29.81
CA GLU A 353 23.13 -19.68 -29.58
C GLU A 353 21.85 -19.19 -28.87
N ASN A 354 20.69 -19.66 -29.32
CA ASN A 354 19.41 -19.33 -28.69
C ASN A 354 19.32 -19.82 -27.24
N VAL A 355 19.86 -21.00 -26.95
CA VAL A 355 19.89 -21.58 -25.59
C VAL A 355 20.80 -20.78 -24.66
N GLU A 356 21.96 -20.32 -25.13
CA GLU A 356 22.83 -19.43 -24.36
C GLU A 356 22.13 -18.10 -24.04
N ALA A 357 21.51 -17.48 -25.04
CA ALA A 357 20.73 -16.26 -24.86
C ALA A 357 19.55 -16.45 -23.90
N GLN A 358 18.84 -17.60 -23.99
CA GLN A 358 17.74 -17.94 -23.10
C GLN A 358 18.21 -18.11 -21.65
N THR A 359 19.36 -18.75 -21.44
CA THR A 359 19.95 -18.94 -20.11
C THR A 359 20.29 -17.59 -19.46
N SER A 360 20.89 -16.66 -20.21
CA SER A 360 21.16 -15.31 -19.72
C SER A 360 19.88 -14.55 -19.35
N ARG A 361 18.82 -14.67 -20.16
CA ARG A 361 17.52 -14.07 -19.85
C ARG A 361 16.87 -14.68 -18.61
N LEU A 362 16.98 -16.00 -18.41
CA LEU A 362 16.47 -16.68 -17.22
C LEU A 362 17.18 -16.19 -15.94
N GLN A 363 18.50 -15.93 -15.99
CA GLN A 363 19.25 -15.34 -14.88
C GLN A 363 18.75 -13.92 -14.55
N ALA A 364 18.45 -13.10 -15.56
CA ALA A 364 17.89 -11.78 -15.34
C ALA A 364 16.48 -11.84 -14.71
N ILE A 365 15.65 -12.79 -15.14
CA ILE A 365 14.32 -13.02 -14.57
C ILE A 365 14.44 -13.51 -13.12
N ASP A 366 15.36 -14.45 -12.82
CA ASP A 366 15.62 -14.92 -11.45
C ASP A 366 15.97 -13.76 -10.51
N ALA A 367 16.88 -12.87 -10.94
CA ALA A 367 17.25 -11.68 -10.17
C ALA A 367 16.05 -10.73 -9.97
N ALA A 368 15.24 -10.50 -11.00
CA ALA A 368 14.05 -9.66 -10.90
C ALA A 368 13.02 -10.24 -9.92
N VAL A 369 12.79 -11.56 -9.96
CA VAL A 369 11.85 -12.23 -9.05
C VAL A 369 12.34 -12.18 -7.60
N LYS A 370 13.64 -12.30 -7.35
CA LYS A 370 14.23 -12.10 -6.00
C LYS A 370 14.01 -10.70 -5.44
N ASN A 371 14.08 -9.68 -6.30
CA ASN A 371 13.75 -8.32 -5.89
C ASN A 371 12.27 -8.18 -5.50
N ILE A 372 11.37 -8.78 -6.28
CA ILE A 372 9.93 -8.81 -5.95
C ILE A 372 9.71 -9.54 -4.63
N GLU A 373 10.39 -10.68 -4.39
CA GLU A 373 10.28 -11.41 -3.12
C GLU A 373 10.69 -10.53 -1.92
N THR A 374 11.74 -9.71 -2.09
CA THR A 374 12.20 -8.77 -1.07
C THR A 374 11.15 -7.68 -0.78
N VAL A 375 10.54 -7.14 -1.83
CA VAL A 375 9.42 -6.18 -1.69
C VAL A 375 8.21 -6.85 -1.05
N THR A 376 7.85 -8.07 -1.44
CA THR A 376 6.76 -8.83 -0.83
C THR A 376 7.00 -9.05 0.66
N LYS A 377 8.22 -9.43 1.08
CA LYS A 377 8.58 -9.54 2.51
C LYS A 377 8.46 -8.20 3.24
N THR A 378 8.90 -7.12 2.59
CA THR A 378 8.81 -5.76 3.15
C THR A 378 7.34 -5.34 3.33
N ASN A 379 6.49 -5.61 2.34
CA ASN A 379 5.05 -5.34 2.41
C ASN A 379 4.39 -6.13 3.53
N THR A 380 4.72 -7.41 3.71
CA THR A 380 4.23 -8.22 4.83
C THR A 380 4.56 -7.59 6.17
N ARG A 381 5.84 -7.22 6.39
CA ARG A 381 6.30 -6.58 7.63
C ARG A 381 5.62 -5.22 7.83
N MET A 382 5.59 -4.39 6.79
CA MET A 382 4.98 -3.05 6.83
C MET A 382 3.49 -3.12 7.14
N SER A 383 2.78 -4.11 6.58
CA SER A 383 1.36 -4.31 6.84
C SER A 383 1.10 -4.69 8.30
N GLN A 384 1.91 -5.57 8.87
CA GLN A 384 1.82 -5.93 10.29
C GLN A 384 2.11 -4.74 11.20
N GLU A 385 3.14 -3.96 10.87
CA GLU A 385 3.50 -2.75 11.61
C GLU A 385 2.39 -1.69 11.53
N THR A 386 1.81 -1.48 10.35
CA THR A 386 0.69 -0.54 10.13
C THR A 386 -0.57 -0.99 10.87
N ALA A 387 -0.89 -2.29 10.85
CA ALA A 387 -2.00 -2.86 11.61
C ALA A 387 -1.84 -2.60 13.11
N ARG A 388 -0.65 -2.87 13.66
CA ARG A 388 -0.33 -2.61 15.06
C ARG A 388 -0.44 -1.13 15.42
N SER A 389 0.13 -0.23 14.62
CA SER A 389 -0.01 1.21 14.84
C SER A 389 -1.46 1.69 14.75
N SER A 390 -2.27 1.08 13.89
CA SER A 390 -3.71 1.37 13.77
C SER A 390 -4.48 0.93 15.02
N GLU A 391 -4.12 -0.22 15.60
CA GLU A 391 -4.68 -0.68 16.88
C GLU A 391 -4.31 0.27 18.02
N GLU A 392 -3.03 0.65 18.13
CA GLU A 392 -2.54 1.60 19.13
C GLU A 392 -3.25 2.96 18.99
N LEU A 393 -3.38 3.50 17.78
CA LEU A 393 -4.10 4.75 17.53
C LEU A 393 -5.60 4.62 17.83
N SER A 394 -6.21 3.47 17.57
CA SER A 394 -7.60 3.21 17.95
C SER A 394 -7.78 3.21 19.45
N GLU A 395 -6.83 2.64 20.21
CA GLU A 395 -6.82 2.70 21.67
C GLU A 395 -6.69 4.13 22.18
N HIS A 396 -5.76 4.93 21.63
CA HIS A 396 -5.59 6.34 21.99
C HIS A 396 -6.85 7.18 21.70
N SER A 397 -7.51 6.93 20.57
CA SER A 397 -8.78 7.58 20.23
C SER A 397 -9.89 7.20 21.23
N ARG A 398 -10.01 5.91 21.59
CA ARG A 398 -10.97 5.46 22.61
C ARG A 398 -10.69 6.09 23.97
N GLU A 399 -9.42 6.20 24.37
CA GLU A 399 -9.03 6.86 25.62
C GLU A 399 -9.36 8.36 25.59
N LEU A 400 -9.08 9.05 24.49
CA LEU A 400 -9.44 10.45 24.29
C LEU A 400 -10.96 10.66 24.41
N LEU A 401 -11.76 9.87 23.69
CA LEU A 401 -13.22 9.94 23.73
C LEU A 401 -13.76 9.62 25.13
N LYS A 402 -13.20 8.62 25.82
CA LYS A 402 -13.52 8.31 27.22
C LYS A 402 -13.21 9.51 28.12
N ASN A 403 -12.06 10.16 27.96
CA ASN A 403 -11.70 11.34 28.74
C ASN A 403 -12.63 12.53 28.46
N LEU A 404 -13.08 12.70 27.22
CA LEU A 404 -14.01 13.77 26.83
C LEU A 404 -15.45 13.49 27.28
N SER A 405 -15.83 12.22 27.45
CA SER A 405 -17.18 11.83 27.92
C SER A 405 -17.54 12.36 29.31
N ARG A 406 -16.55 12.83 30.10
CA ARG A 406 -16.79 13.50 31.38
C ARG A 406 -17.46 14.87 31.22
N PHE A 407 -17.29 15.52 30.06
CA PHE A 407 -17.84 16.85 29.80
C PHE A 407 -19.26 16.75 29.24
N LYS A 408 -20.21 17.44 29.87
CA LYS A 408 -21.59 17.57 29.38
C LYS A 408 -21.65 18.74 28.40
N MET A 409 -22.06 18.48 27.17
CA MET A 409 -22.16 19.49 26.11
C MET A 409 -23.60 19.59 25.60
N GLN A 410 -24.07 20.81 25.32
CA GLN A 410 -25.43 21.05 24.87
C GLN A 410 -25.55 20.58 23.41
N ASN A 411 -26.42 19.60 23.16
CA ASN A 411 -26.60 18.94 21.85
C ASN A 411 -25.32 18.31 21.26
N GLY A 412 -24.86 17.24 21.91
CA GLY A 412 -24.05 16.19 21.31
C GLY A 412 -24.57 14.85 21.82
N ARG A 413 -25.03 14.00 20.91
CA ARG A 413 -25.49 12.62 21.18
C ARG A 413 -24.53 11.98 22.20
N ALA A 414 -25.04 11.54 23.35
CA ALA A 414 -24.22 10.78 24.30
C ALA A 414 -23.54 9.64 23.52
N PRO A 415 -22.22 9.42 23.69
CA PRO A 415 -21.58 8.28 23.06
C PRO A 415 -22.36 7.04 23.50
N ALA A 416 -22.87 6.29 22.52
CA ALA A 416 -23.63 5.08 22.80
C ALA A 416 -22.78 4.23 23.75
N LYS A 417 -23.35 3.77 24.85
CA LYS A 417 -22.73 2.72 25.67
C LYS A 417 -22.47 1.56 24.72
N GLU A 418 -21.22 1.37 24.32
CA GLU A 418 -20.81 0.21 23.56
C GLU A 418 -21.06 -1.01 24.45
N THR A 419 -22.07 -1.79 24.07
CA THR A 419 -22.22 -3.17 24.51
C THR A 419 -20.90 -3.87 24.18
N PRO A 420 -20.31 -4.69 25.08
CA PRO A 420 -19.05 -5.35 24.79
C PRO A 420 -19.24 -6.21 23.53
N ALA A 421 -18.47 -5.92 22.49
CA ALA A 421 -18.36 -6.84 21.36
C ALA A 421 -17.86 -8.17 21.92
N GLN A 422 -18.68 -9.22 21.78
CA GLN A 422 -18.27 -10.58 22.09
C GLN A 422 -16.95 -10.86 21.39
N ALA A 423 -15.94 -11.25 22.17
CA ALA A 423 -14.71 -11.82 21.67
C ALA A 423 -15.09 -12.99 20.75
N SER A 424 -14.93 -12.81 19.44
CA SER A 424 -14.83 -13.94 18.54
C SER A 424 -13.45 -14.54 18.78
N ASP A 425 -13.40 -15.67 19.47
CA ASP A 425 -12.26 -16.57 19.49
C ASP A 425 -11.90 -16.91 18.03
N ILE A 426 -10.93 -16.19 17.48
CA ILE A 426 -10.21 -16.61 16.29
C ILE A 426 -8.95 -17.29 16.82
N ALA A 427 -8.98 -18.62 16.80
CA ALA A 427 -7.85 -19.47 17.14
C ALA A 427 -6.66 -19.15 16.22
N TRP A 428 -5.49 -19.01 16.84
CA TRP A 428 -4.17 -18.74 16.23
C TRP A 428 -3.65 -19.91 15.38
#